data_AF-A0A3M8ASV6-F1
#
_entry.id   AF-A0A3M8ASV6-F1
#
_cell.length_a   1.000
_cell.length_b   1.000
_cell.length_c   1.000
_cell.angle_alpha   90.00
_cell.angle_beta   90.00
_cell.angle_gamma   90.00
#
_symmetry.space_group_name_H-M   'P 1'
#
loop_
_entity.id
_entity.type
_entity.pdbx_description
1 polymer ?
#
loop_
_entity_poly.entity_id
_entity_poly.type
_entity_poly.pdbx_seq_one_letter_code
_entity_poly.pdbx_strand_id
1 'polypeptide(L)' 'AKTIVQWRQSVQNYFSFRVTNAPIEGTHNKVKVIKRRAYGYRNIERFKIRIRLECKPAI' A
#
# COMPACT_ATOMS: atom_id res chain seq x y z
N ALA A 1 1.01 -21.65 13.58
CA ALA A 1 0.18 -22.24 12.51
C ALA A 1 -1.21 -21.59 12.32
N LYS A 2 -1.79 -20.87 13.30
CA LYS A 2 -3.16 -20.31 13.22
C LYS A 2 -3.40 -19.35 12.04
N THR A 3 -2.40 -18.55 11.66
CA THR A 3 -2.50 -17.56 10.58
C THR A 3 -2.77 -18.20 9.21
N ILE A 4 -2.07 -19.29 8.86
CA ILE A 4 -2.24 -19.95 7.55
C ILE A 4 -3.66 -20.52 7.40
N VAL A 5 -4.22 -21.08 8.47
CA VAL A 5 -5.60 -21.60 8.47
C VAL A 5 -6.59 -20.47 8.25
N GLN A 6 -6.40 -19.32 8.89
CA GLN A 6 -7.26 -18.14 8.76
C GLN A 6 -7.27 -17.54 7.35
N TRP A 7 -6.13 -17.53 6.65
CA TRP A 7 -6.02 -16.94 5.31
C TRP A 7 -6.24 -17.95 4.17
N ARG A 8 -6.48 -19.24 4.47
CA ARG A 8 -6.62 -20.32 3.49
C ARG A 8 -7.61 -19.99 2.37
N GLN A 9 -8.78 -19.42 2.71
CA GLN A 9 -9.79 -19.05 1.72
C GLN A 9 -9.30 -17.95 0.77
N SER A 10 -8.61 -16.93 1.28
CA SER A 10 -8.07 -15.85 0.46
C SER A 10 -6.99 -16.35 -0.49
N VAL A 11 -6.15 -17.27 -0.03
CA VAL A 11 -5.12 -17.92 -0.85
C VAL A 11 -5.75 -18.77 -1.96
N GLN A 12 -6.84 -19.50 -1.67
CA GLN A 12 -7.55 -20.26 -2.70
C GLN A 12 -8.23 -19.36 -3.73
N ASN A 13 -8.88 -18.28 -3.27
CA ASN A 13 -9.57 -17.32 -4.15
C ASN A 13 -8.61 -16.62 -5.13
N TYR A 14 -7.34 -16.45 -4.76
CA TYR A 14 -6.32 -15.90 -5.66
C TYR A 14 -6.17 -16.74 -6.94
N PHE A 15 -6.22 -18.06 -6.87
CA PHE A 15 -6.03 -18.91 -8.06
C PHE A 15 -7.20 -18.79 -9.05
N SER A 16 -8.43 -18.58 -8.55
CA SER A 16 -9.62 -18.42 -9.39
C SER A 16 -9.75 -17.02 -9.99
N PHE A 17 -9.53 -15.97 -9.19
CA PHE A 17 -9.83 -14.59 -9.59
C PHE A 17 -8.58 -13.77 -9.93
N ARG A 18 -7.38 -14.22 -9.54
CA ARG A 18 -6.08 -13.51 -9.69
C ARG A 18 -6.08 -12.08 -9.14
N VAL A 19 -7.00 -11.75 -8.23
CA VAL A 19 -7.03 -10.47 -7.55
C VAL A 19 -5.95 -10.46 -6.49
N THR A 20 -5.11 -9.42 -6.51
CA THR A 20 -3.93 -9.32 -5.67
C THR A 20 -3.90 -7.98 -4.94
N ASN A 21 -3.33 -7.96 -3.74
CA ASN A 21 -3.03 -6.71 -3.03
C ASN A 21 -1.74 -6.03 -3.55
N ALA A 22 -1.16 -6.47 -4.66
CA ALA A 22 0.09 -5.90 -5.17
C ALA A 22 0.02 -4.38 -5.46
N PRO A 23 -1.07 -3.83 -6.08
CA PRO A 23 -1.16 -2.39 -6.32
C PRO A 23 -1.24 -1.56 -5.03
N ILE A 24 -1.97 -2.05 -4.02
CA ILE A 24 -2.08 -1.37 -2.73
C ILE A 24 -0.75 -1.45 -1.95
N GLU A 25 -0.06 -2.59 -1.99
CA GLU A 25 1.27 -2.76 -1.39
C GLU A 25 2.31 -1.85 -2.04
N GLY A 26 2.30 -1.73 -3.37
CA GLY A 26 3.15 -0.80 -4.12
C GLY A 26 2.91 0.65 -3.68
N THR A 27 1.64 1.03 -3.53
CA THR A 27 1.25 2.37 -3.05
C THR A 27 1.75 2.62 -1.63
N HIS A 28 1.55 1.66 -0.71
CA HIS A 28 2.08 1.74 0.66
C HIS A 28 3.60 1.87 0.70
N ASN A 29 4.32 1.13 -0.16
CA ASN A 29 5.77 1.24 -0.23
C ASN A 29 6.21 2.63 -0.70
N LYS A 30 5.54 3.18 -1.72
CA LYS A 30 5.82 4.54 -2.21
C LYS A 30 5.58 5.61 -1.13
N VAL A 31 4.48 5.51 -0.37
CA VAL A 31 4.22 6.40 0.76
C VAL A 31 5.31 6.29 1.84
N LYS A 32 5.74 5.07 2.19
CA LYS A 32 6.85 4.85 3.12
C LYS A 32 8.15 5.46 2.61
N VAL A 33 8.43 5.37 1.31
CA VAL A 33 9.59 5.99 0.68
C VAL A 33 9.52 7.52 0.76
N ILE A 34 8.37 8.13 0.46
CA ILE A 34 8.16 9.59 0.59
C ILE A 34 8.46 10.08 2.01
N LYS A 35 7.97 9.34 3.02
CA LYS A 35 8.24 9.66 4.43
C LYS A 35 9.74 9.57 4.76
N ARG A 36 10.43 8.52 4.27
CA ARG A 36 11.88 8.31 4.51
C ARG A 36 12.75 9.39 3.84
N ARG A 37 12.47 9.75 2.58
CA ARG A 37 13.22 10.77 1.83
C ARG A 37 13.16 12.15 2.48
N ALA A 38 12.06 12.45 3.18
CA ALA A 38 11.87 13.71 3.87
C ALA A 38 12.39 13.71 5.33
N TYR A 39 12.96 12.59 5.80
CA TYR A 39 13.34 12.39 7.21
C TYR A 39 12.17 12.59 8.19
N GLY A 40 10.94 12.29 7.72
CA GLY A 40 9.71 12.51 8.47
C GLY A 40 9.08 13.89 8.23
N TYR A 41 7.75 13.96 8.42
CA TYR A 41 6.99 15.19 8.29
C TYR A 41 6.49 15.62 9.66
N ARG A 42 6.74 16.88 10.03
CA ARG A 42 6.16 17.50 11.24
C ARG A 42 4.68 17.85 11.07
N ASN A 43 4.30 18.24 9.85
CA ASN A 43 2.92 18.62 9.51
C ASN A 43 2.30 17.57 8.58
N ILE A 44 1.19 16.98 9.00
CA ILE A 44 0.50 15.92 8.27
C ILE A 44 -0.17 16.42 6.99
N GLU A 45 -0.62 17.67 6.94
CA GLU A 45 -1.21 18.26 5.72
C GLU A 45 -0.16 18.40 4.62
N ARG A 46 1.07 18.80 4.97
CA ARG A 46 2.18 18.81 4.02
C ARG A 46 2.53 17.41 3.51
N PHE A 47 2.42 16.40 4.38
CA PHE A 47 2.61 15.00 3.96
C PHE A 47 1.52 14.54 3.00
N LYS A 48 0.24 14.84 3.28
CA LYS A 48 -0.89 14.52 2.40
C LYS A 48 -0.75 15.18 1.02
N ILE A 49 -0.37 16.47 0.98
CA ILE A 49 -0.11 17.18 -0.27
C ILE A 49 0.99 16.49 -1.07
N ARG A 50 2.09 16.09 -0.41
CA ARG A 50 3.18 15.38 -1.08
C ARG A 50 2.75 14.01 -1.62
N ILE A 51 1.97 13.25 -0.86
CA ILE A 51 1.41 11.97 -1.32
C ILE A 51 0.55 12.20 -2.56
N ARG A 52 -0.37 13.18 -2.54
CA ARG A 52 -1.26 13.46 -3.68
C ARG A 52 -0.48 13.90 -4.94
N LEU A 53 0.64 14.60 -4.76
CA LEU A 53 1.50 15.01 -5.86
C LEU A 53 2.26 13.83 -6.50
N GLU A 54 2.81 12.92 -5.69
CA GLU A 54 3.65 11.82 -6.17
C GLU A 54 2.87 10.55 -6.52
N CYS A 55 1.85 10.22 -5.73
CA CYS A 55 0.90 9.16 -5.99
C CYS A 55 -0.30 9.75 -6.72
N LYS A 56 -0.08 10.22 -7.96
CA LYS A 56 -1.18 10.63 -8.82
C LYS A 56 -2.12 9.43 -9.01
N PRO A 57 -3.44 9.57 -8.78
CA PRO A 57 -4.38 8.63 -9.35
C PRO A 57 -4.19 8.70 -10.88
N ALA A 58 -4.15 7.55 -11.53
CA ALA A 58 -4.27 7.50 -12.98
C ALA A 58 -5.66 8.07 -13.31
N ILE A 59 -5.69 9.32 -13.73
CA ILE A 59 -6.76 9.89 -14.55
C ILE A 59 -6.24 9.81 -15.97
#